data_AF-A0A9W6R4K2-F1
#
_entry.id   AF-A0A9W6R4K2-F1
#
_cell.length_a   1.000
_cell.length_b   1.000
_cell.length_c   1.000
_cell.angle_alpha   90.00
_cell.angle_beta   90.00
_cell.angle_gamma   90.00
#
_symmetry.space_group_name_H-M   'P 1'
#
loop_
_entity.id
_entity.type
_entity.pdbx_description
1 polymer ?
#
loop_
_entity_poly.entity_id
_entity_poly.type
_entity_poly.pdbx_seq_one_letter_code
_entity_poly.pdbx_strand_id
1 'polypeptide(L)'
;MVLAHGYLGSVKSDQQPRLRSVVSYVQRGGRMTVGQQRAWEELWPELGREVSELAPGPIDFAEWFGRSAPVLLEIGSGMGETTAQLAAAEPEVNYVAVEVYEAGLGQLMLRTERLALDNLRLLHGDAVLLLTEHVAPDSLSGVRIFFPDPWPKKRHHKRRLIQPEFIRLLSSRIAPGGILHLATDWEHYAEQMLAVCAAESTLRNRFPDWAPRPGWRPITKFEQRANEEGRVSRDLIFERLPVKSGSRH
;
A
#
# COMPACT_ATOMS: atom_id res chain seq x y z
N MET A 1 -9.30 -62.46 -36.97
CA MET A 1 -7.85 -62.63 -36.75
C MET A 1 -7.16 -61.40 -37.34
N VAL A 2 -6.40 -60.64 -36.52
CA VAL A 2 -5.59 -59.44 -36.85
C VAL A 2 -6.38 -58.11 -36.95
N LEU A 3 -6.39 -57.26 -35.89
CA LEU A 3 -5.59 -56.03 -35.60
C LEU A 3 -5.86 -54.89 -36.62
N ALA A 4 -6.10 -53.62 -36.29
CA ALA A 4 -5.62 -52.77 -35.20
C ALA A 4 -6.57 -51.57 -34.95
N HIS A 5 -6.77 -51.19 -33.68
CA HIS A 5 -7.32 -49.88 -33.31
C HIS A 5 -6.17 -48.94 -32.94
N GLY A 6 -6.04 -47.84 -33.68
CA GLY A 6 -5.03 -46.81 -33.45
C GLY A 6 -5.26 -46.07 -32.14
N TYR A 7 -4.21 -46.04 -31.31
CA TYR A 7 -4.07 -45.14 -30.16
C TYR A 7 -3.77 -43.72 -30.67
N LEU A 8 -4.73 -42.81 -30.54
CA LEU A 8 -4.46 -41.37 -30.57
C LEU A 8 -4.24 -40.90 -29.14
N GLY A 9 -2.98 -40.71 -28.79
CA GLY A 9 -2.56 -40.12 -27.51
C GLY A 9 -3.02 -38.67 -27.42
N SER A 10 -3.92 -38.39 -26.48
CA SER A 10 -4.26 -37.03 -26.06
C SER A 10 -3.06 -36.43 -25.33
N VAL A 11 -2.44 -35.41 -25.93
CA VAL A 11 -1.44 -34.56 -25.29
C VAL A 11 -2.17 -33.74 -24.22
N LYS A 12 -2.00 -34.13 -22.96
CA LYS A 12 -2.41 -33.31 -21.81
C LYS A 12 -1.51 -32.09 -21.75
N SER A 13 -2.08 -30.91 -21.96
CA SER A 13 -1.41 -29.64 -21.73
C SER A 13 -1.03 -29.54 -20.25
N ASP A 14 0.26 -29.39 -20.00
CA ASP A 14 0.86 -29.21 -18.69
C ASP A 14 0.41 -27.85 -18.11
N GLN A 15 -0.61 -27.87 -17.24
CA GLN A 15 -1.02 -26.71 -16.45
C GLN A 15 0.04 -26.50 -15.37
N GLN A 16 1.01 -25.63 -15.65
CA GLN A 16 1.94 -25.14 -14.64
C GLN A 16 1.14 -24.62 -13.43
N PRO A 17 1.47 -25.05 -12.20
CA PRO A 17 0.80 -24.54 -11.02
C PRO A 17 1.12 -23.05 -10.89
N ARG A 18 0.11 -22.19 -11.13
CA ARG A 18 0.21 -20.77 -10.82
C ARG A 18 0.55 -20.64 -9.33
N LEU A 19 1.78 -20.22 -9.04
CA LEU A 19 2.20 -19.86 -7.70
C LEU A 19 1.21 -18.82 -7.18
N ARG A 20 0.45 -19.15 -6.14
CA ARG A 20 -0.48 -18.22 -5.50
C ARG A 20 0.34 -17.07 -4.91
N SER A 21 0.29 -15.90 -5.56
CA SER A 21 0.90 -14.67 -5.06
C SER A 21 0.23 -14.22 -3.76
N VAL A 22 1.00 -13.54 -2.91
CA VAL A 22 0.47 -12.87 -1.72
C VAL A 22 -0.40 -11.71 -2.20
N VAL A 23 -1.69 -11.74 -1.85
CA VAL A 23 -2.64 -10.63 -2.06
C VAL A 23 -2.55 -9.71 -0.85
N SER A 24 -2.61 -8.40 -1.07
CA SER A 24 -2.43 -7.40 -0.01
C SER A 24 -3.59 -7.32 1.00
N TYR A 25 -4.71 -8.05 0.80
CA TYR A 25 -5.95 -7.82 1.55
C TYR A 25 -6.95 -9.01 1.59
N VAL A 26 -8.05 -8.81 2.33
CA VAL A 26 -9.25 -9.68 2.39
C VAL A 26 -10.48 -8.87 1.96
N GLN A 27 -11.21 -9.29 0.93
CA GLN A 27 -12.49 -8.66 0.55
C GLN A 27 -13.53 -8.84 1.66
N ARG A 28 -13.97 -7.73 2.28
CA ARG A 28 -15.20 -7.68 3.06
C ARG A 28 -16.21 -6.83 2.29
N GLY A 29 -17.11 -7.49 1.56
CA GLY A 29 -18.25 -6.82 0.93
C GLY A 29 -19.14 -6.21 2.00
N GLY A 30 -19.11 -4.88 2.13
CA GLY A 30 -19.96 -4.13 3.03
C GLY A 30 -20.92 -3.24 2.24
N ARG A 31 -22.18 -3.16 2.67
CA ARG A 31 -23.17 -2.30 2.04
C ARG A 31 -22.77 -0.84 2.25
N MET A 32 -22.57 -0.09 1.18
CA MET A 32 -22.27 1.34 1.24
C MET A 32 -23.47 2.14 1.75
N THR A 33 -23.18 3.24 2.44
CA THR A 33 -24.18 4.26 2.79
C THR A 33 -24.58 5.06 1.56
N VAL A 34 -25.73 5.75 1.61
CA VAL A 34 -26.18 6.63 0.52
C VAL A 34 -25.13 7.70 0.18
N GLY A 35 -24.49 8.30 1.20
CA GLY A 35 -23.43 9.29 0.98
C GLY A 35 -22.19 8.71 0.29
N GLN A 36 -21.79 7.48 0.67
CA GLN A 36 -20.68 6.81 0.00
C GLN A 36 -21.02 6.47 -1.46
N GLN A 37 -22.25 6.02 -1.73
CA GLN A 37 -22.71 5.74 -3.10
C GLN A 37 -22.67 7.01 -3.96
N ARG A 38 -23.22 8.12 -3.44
CA ARG A 38 -23.13 9.44 -4.09
C ARG A 38 -21.67 9.82 -4.38
N ALA A 39 -20.76 9.63 -3.44
CA ALA A 39 -19.35 9.96 -3.64
C ALA A 39 -18.71 9.16 -4.78
N TRP A 40 -19.07 7.89 -4.94
CA TRP A 40 -18.62 7.08 -6.08
C TRP A 40 -19.22 7.52 -7.41
N GLU A 41 -20.45 8.03 -7.42
CA GLU A 41 -21.09 8.53 -8.64
C GLU A 41 -20.56 9.90 -9.05
N GLU A 42 -20.35 10.80 -8.08
CA GLU A 42 -20.05 12.22 -8.33
C GLU A 42 -18.57 12.56 -8.25
N LEU A 43 -17.80 11.94 -7.36
CA LEU A 43 -16.42 12.34 -7.06
C LEU A 43 -15.38 11.38 -7.65
N TRP A 44 -15.69 10.08 -7.75
CA TRP A 44 -14.77 9.08 -8.28
C TRP A 44 -14.25 9.39 -9.70
N PRO A 45 -15.07 9.87 -10.66
CA PRO A 45 -14.58 10.12 -12.03
C PRO A 45 -13.41 11.12 -12.09
N GLU A 46 -13.31 12.03 -11.12
CA GLU A 46 -12.22 13.00 -11.02
C GLU A 46 -11.09 12.51 -10.09
N LEU A 47 -11.46 12.02 -8.91
CA LEU A 47 -10.51 11.71 -7.85
C LEU A 47 -9.86 10.32 -7.97
N GLY A 48 -10.53 9.39 -8.66
CA GLY A 48 -10.30 7.96 -8.54
C GLY A 48 -9.91 7.25 -9.84
N ARG A 49 -9.20 6.14 -9.72
CA ARG A 49 -8.97 5.18 -10.82
C ARG A 49 -8.95 3.74 -10.27
N GLU A 50 -9.45 2.81 -11.08
CA GLU A 50 -9.32 1.37 -10.81
C GLU A 50 -7.92 0.89 -11.23
N VAL A 51 -7.17 0.27 -10.32
CA VAL A 51 -5.81 -0.20 -10.60
C VAL A 51 -5.80 -1.20 -11.76
N SER A 52 -6.81 -2.09 -11.83
CA SER A 52 -6.93 -3.10 -12.88
C SER A 52 -7.27 -2.53 -14.26
N GLU A 53 -7.65 -1.25 -14.35
CA GLU A 53 -8.07 -0.60 -15.59
C GLU A 53 -7.07 0.49 -16.03
N LEU A 54 -5.97 0.66 -15.29
CA LEU A 54 -4.91 1.59 -15.66
C LEU A 54 -4.24 1.15 -16.97
N ALA A 55 -3.87 2.13 -17.78
CA ALA A 55 -3.08 1.89 -18.98
C ALA A 55 -1.72 1.25 -18.62
N PRO A 56 -1.14 0.42 -19.51
CA PRO A 56 0.17 -0.16 -19.26
C PRO A 56 1.24 0.91 -19.00
N GLY A 57 2.03 0.70 -17.95
CA GLY A 57 3.14 1.58 -17.56
C GLY A 57 2.79 2.53 -16.42
N PRO A 58 3.78 3.38 -16.04
CA PRO A 58 3.65 4.26 -14.89
C PRO A 58 2.56 5.33 -15.06
N ILE A 59 1.87 5.65 -13.97
CA ILE A 59 0.95 6.79 -13.91
C ILE A 59 1.75 8.09 -13.98
N ASP A 60 1.33 9.03 -14.83
CA ASP A 60 1.79 10.41 -14.75
C ASP A 60 1.02 11.13 -13.62
N PHE A 61 1.62 11.16 -12.43
CA PHE A 61 1.04 11.86 -11.29
C PHE A 61 0.98 13.38 -11.52
N ALA A 62 1.94 13.97 -12.23
CA ALA A 62 1.93 15.41 -12.45
C ALA A 62 0.73 15.82 -13.30
N GLU A 63 0.42 15.05 -14.34
CA GLU A 63 -0.78 15.22 -15.15
C GLU A 63 -2.06 14.99 -14.32
N TRP A 64 -2.14 13.89 -13.54
CA TRP A 64 -3.35 13.58 -12.78
C TRP A 64 -3.67 14.60 -11.67
N PHE A 65 -2.64 15.19 -11.07
CA PHE A 65 -2.80 16.28 -10.10
C PHE A 65 -2.87 17.68 -10.75
N GLY A 66 -2.53 17.82 -12.03
CA GLY A 66 -2.39 19.12 -12.70
C GLY A 66 -1.24 19.98 -12.14
N ARG A 67 -0.30 19.37 -11.40
CA ARG A 67 0.84 20.05 -10.77
C ARG A 67 1.98 19.07 -10.48
N SER A 68 3.22 19.58 -10.46
CA SER A 68 4.39 18.82 -10.03
C SER A 68 4.70 19.07 -8.55
N ALA A 69 4.62 18.02 -7.74
CA ALA A 69 4.90 18.04 -6.31
C ALA A 69 5.38 16.65 -5.84
N PRO A 70 6.04 16.51 -4.67
CA PRO A 70 6.39 15.22 -4.10
C PRO A 70 5.16 14.31 -3.98
N VAL A 71 5.28 13.03 -4.36
CA VAL A 71 4.18 12.06 -4.31
C VAL A 71 4.37 11.09 -3.15
N LEU A 72 3.42 11.10 -2.22
CA LEU A 72 3.36 10.18 -1.10
C LEU A 72 2.24 9.16 -1.30
N LEU A 73 2.58 7.87 -1.23
CA LEU A 73 1.63 6.77 -1.33
C LEU A 73 1.22 6.27 0.06
N GLU A 74 -0.08 6.17 0.34
CA GLU A 74 -0.60 5.41 1.48
C GLU A 74 -1.23 4.11 1.00
N ILE A 75 -0.78 2.98 1.55
CA ILE A 75 -1.30 1.64 1.24
C ILE A 75 -2.23 1.20 2.37
N GLY A 76 -3.49 0.94 2.03
CA GLY A 76 -4.52 0.53 2.99
C GLY A 76 -5.05 1.71 3.81
N SER A 77 -5.54 2.75 3.14
CA SER A 77 -6.07 3.95 3.80
C SER A 77 -7.28 3.68 4.73
N GLY A 78 -7.91 2.51 4.60
CA GLY A 78 -9.07 2.09 5.38
C GLY A 78 -10.22 3.06 5.21
N MET A 79 -10.64 3.69 6.31
CA MET A 79 -11.70 4.70 6.29
C MET A 79 -11.19 6.11 5.90
N GLY A 80 -9.89 6.30 5.67
CA GLY A 80 -9.31 7.53 5.14
C GLY A 80 -9.24 8.72 6.12
N GLU A 81 -9.53 8.52 7.41
CA GLU A 81 -9.49 9.61 8.40
C GLU A 81 -8.08 10.18 8.58
N THR A 82 -7.09 9.30 8.73
CA THR A 82 -5.67 9.69 8.82
C THR A 82 -5.20 10.34 7.53
N THR A 83 -5.46 9.71 6.38
CA THR A 83 -5.09 10.19 5.05
C THR A 83 -5.56 11.62 4.81
N ALA A 84 -6.85 11.89 5.05
CA ALA A 84 -7.44 13.19 4.78
C ALA A 84 -6.86 14.28 5.71
N GLN A 85 -6.60 13.96 6.98
CA GLN A 85 -5.97 14.90 7.91
C GLN A 85 -4.52 15.23 7.53
N LEU A 86 -3.75 14.22 7.12
CA LEU A 86 -2.37 14.40 6.69
C LEU A 86 -2.30 15.18 5.37
N ALA A 87 -3.14 14.86 4.39
CA ALA A 87 -3.22 15.61 3.14
C ALA A 87 -3.61 17.08 3.36
N ALA A 88 -4.53 17.35 4.29
CA ALA A 88 -4.89 18.73 4.68
C ALA A 88 -3.74 19.49 5.36
N ALA A 89 -2.88 18.78 6.10
CA ALA A 89 -1.77 19.37 6.84
C ALA A 89 -0.52 19.61 5.96
N GLU A 90 -0.40 18.92 4.83
CA GLU A 90 0.74 18.99 3.90
C GLU A 90 0.26 19.31 2.47
N PRO A 91 -0.33 20.50 2.23
CA PRO A 91 -0.92 20.87 0.92
C PRO A 91 0.10 20.88 -0.23
N GLU A 92 1.39 21.01 0.07
CA GLU A 92 2.50 20.97 -0.89
C GLU A 92 2.85 19.55 -1.38
N VAL A 93 2.28 18.50 -0.78
CA VAL A 93 2.51 17.10 -1.15
C VAL A 93 1.31 16.54 -1.89
N ASN A 94 1.54 15.76 -2.94
CA ASN A 94 0.52 14.97 -3.63
C ASN A 94 0.33 13.63 -2.91
N TYR A 95 -0.86 13.37 -2.41
CA TYR A 95 -1.23 12.14 -1.74
C TYR A 95 -1.95 11.18 -2.68
N VAL A 96 -1.48 9.94 -2.74
CA VAL A 96 -2.17 8.85 -3.42
C VAL A 96 -2.54 7.81 -2.38
N ALA A 97 -3.82 7.49 -2.26
CA ALA A 97 -4.31 6.44 -1.36
C ALA A 97 -4.75 5.23 -2.18
N VAL A 98 -4.14 4.06 -1.94
CA VAL A 98 -4.58 2.80 -2.53
C VAL A 98 -5.28 1.94 -1.49
N GLU A 99 -6.48 1.46 -1.84
CA GLU A 99 -7.34 0.70 -0.94
C GLU A 99 -8.24 -0.24 -1.76
N VAL A 100 -8.72 -1.31 -1.13
CA VAL A 100 -9.53 -2.37 -1.74
C VAL A 100 -10.92 -2.46 -1.11
N TYR A 101 -11.11 -1.72 -0.03
CA TYR A 101 -12.40 -1.55 0.62
C TYR A 101 -13.14 -0.34 0.05
N GLU A 102 -14.05 -0.59 -0.88
CA GLU A 102 -14.83 0.44 -1.60
C GLU A 102 -15.55 1.44 -0.68
N ALA A 103 -16.16 0.96 0.41
CA ALA A 103 -16.83 1.85 1.36
C ALA A 103 -15.83 2.73 2.11
N GLY A 104 -14.60 2.25 2.31
CA GLY A 104 -13.48 3.02 2.86
C GLY A 104 -13.11 4.19 1.93
N LEU A 105 -12.90 3.90 0.65
CA LEU A 105 -12.66 4.91 -0.40
C LEU A 105 -13.82 5.90 -0.53
N GLY A 106 -15.07 5.41 -0.50
CA GLY A 106 -16.25 6.27 -0.50
C GLY A 106 -16.25 7.25 0.67
N GLN A 107 -15.81 6.80 1.85
CA GLN A 107 -15.68 7.70 3.00
C GLN A 107 -14.46 8.63 2.91
N LEU A 108 -13.39 8.21 2.24
CA LEU A 108 -12.26 9.09 1.98
C LEU A 108 -12.66 10.22 1.04
N MET A 109 -13.38 9.92 -0.06
CA MET A 109 -13.88 10.93 -0.99
C MET A 109 -14.80 11.97 -0.32
N LEU A 110 -15.72 11.53 0.53
CA LEU A 110 -16.55 12.47 1.32
C LEU A 110 -15.72 13.38 2.24
N ARG A 111 -14.60 12.89 2.77
CA ARG A 111 -13.67 13.72 3.56
C ARG A 111 -12.89 14.68 2.67
N THR A 112 -12.45 14.22 1.49
CA THR A 112 -11.80 15.05 0.47
C THR A 112 -12.69 16.23 0.08
N GLU A 113 -13.97 15.97 -0.24
CA GLU A 113 -14.98 17.00 -0.54
C GLU A 113 -15.14 17.97 0.64
N ARG A 114 -15.39 17.44 1.85
CA ARG A 114 -15.63 18.26 3.05
C ARG A 114 -14.44 19.16 3.41
N LEU A 115 -13.22 18.70 3.19
CA LEU A 115 -11.98 19.42 3.50
C LEU A 115 -11.45 20.20 2.28
N ALA A 116 -12.14 20.15 1.14
CA ALA A 116 -11.74 20.78 -0.12
C ALA A 116 -10.29 20.45 -0.53
N LEU A 117 -9.91 19.17 -0.45
CA LEU A 117 -8.56 18.73 -0.77
C LEU A 117 -8.38 18.56 -2.28
N ASP A 118 -7.45 19.31 -2.85
CA ASP A 118 -7.04 19.19 -4.25
C ASP A 118 -5.83 18.25 -4.43
N ASN A 119 -5.10 17.99 -3.34
CA ASN A 119 -3.85 17.24 -3.29
C ASN A 119 -4.00 15.76 -2.93
N LEU A 120 -5.20 15.18 -3.05
CA LEU A 120 -5.46 13.76 -2.77
C LEU A 120 -6.10 13.06 -3.98
N ARG A 121 -5.56 11.90 -4.37
CA ARG A 121 -6.12 10.98 -5.38
C ARG A 121 -6.24 9.57 -4.83
N LEU A 122 -7.17 8.81 -5.39
CA LEU A 122 -7.58 7.51 -4.85
C LEU A 122 -7.40 6.42 -5.92
N LEU A 123 -6.93 5.26 -5.48
CA LEU A 123 -6.77 4.07 -6.30
C LEU A 123 -7.52 2.92 -5.64
N HIS A 124 -8.37 2.25 -6.41
CA HIS A 124 -9.05 1.04 -5.96
C HIS A 124 -8.35 -0.18 -6.54
N GLY A 125 -7.87 -1.09 -5.68
CA GLY A 125 -7.26 -2.34 -6.11
C GLY A 125 -5.98 -2.74 -5.37
N ASP A 126 -5.31 -3.78 -5.88
CA ASP A 126 -4.17 -4.39 -5.20
C ASP A 126 -2.89 -3.54 -5.31
N ALA A 127 -2.29 -3.24 -4.16
CA ALA A 127 -1.10 -2.39 -4.08
C ALA A 127 0.16 -3.04 -4.67
N VAL A 128 0.27 -4.37 -4.68
CA VAL A 128 1.40 -5.08 -5.30
C VAL A 128 1.32 -4.93 -6.82
N LEU A 129 0.12 -5.07 -7.39
CA LEU A 129 -0.11 -4.82 -8.82
C LEU A 129 0.23 -3.37 -9.19
N LEU A 130 -0.30 -2.39 -8.45
CA LEU A 130 0.00 -0.97 -8.60
C LEU A 130 1.51 -0.70 -8.63
N LEU A 131 2.24 -1.16 -7.61
CA LEU A 131 3.68 -0.93 -7.50
C LEU A 131 4.47 -1.65 -8.62
N THR A 132 4.00 -2.83 -9.06
CA THR A 132 4.69 -3.60 -10.09
C THR A 132 4.58 -2.95 -11.45
N GLU A 133 3.37 -2.51 -11.83
CA GLU A 133 3.06 -2.15 -13.21
C GLU A 133 2.91 -0.63 -13.44
N HIS A 134 2.53 0.12 -12.41
CA HIS A 134 2.01 1.48 -12.56
C HIS A 134 2.74 2.54 -11.73
N VAL A 135 3.75 2.15 -10.95
CA VAL A 135 4.63 3.10 -10.23
C VAL A 135 6.05 2.97 -10.75
N ALA A 136 6.59 4.08 -11.27
CA ALA A 136 7.96 4.13 -11.75
C ALA A 136 8.96 3.93 -10.60
N PRO A 137 10.12 3.31 -10.86
CA PRO A 137 11.23 3.30 -9.90
C PRO A 137 11.60 4.71 -9.43
N ASP A 138 12.02 4.83 -8.17
CA ASP A 138 12.51 6.08 -7.56
C ASP A 138 11.59 7.31 -7.73
N SER A 139 10.26 7.11 -7.82
CA SER A 139 9.29 8.19 -8.13
C SER A 139 8.48 8.68 -6.93
N LEU A 140 8.39 7.89 -5.86
CA LEU A 140 7.66 8.26 -4.64
C LEU A 140 8.58 8.98 -3.67
N SER A 141 8.15 10.12 -3.11
CA SER A 141 8.86 10.79 -2.02
C SER A 141 8.70 10.06 -0.68
N GLY A 142 7.69 9.20 -0.56
CA GLY A 142 7.53 8.31 0.57
C GLY A 142 6.34 7.37 0.45
N VAL A 143 6.29 6.39 1.36
CA VAL A 143 5.19 5.44 1.51
C VAL A 143 4.79 5.36 2.98
N ARG A 144 3.48 5.33 3.24
CA ARG A 144 2.90 5.04 4.56
C ARG A 144 2.07 3.75 4.51
N ILE A 145 2.23 2.90 5.53
CA ILE A 145 1.40 1.70 5.71
C ILE A 145 1.05 1.61 7.20
N PHE A 146 -0.18 1.97 7.55
CA PHE A 146 -0.60 2.04 8.94
C PHE A 146 -1.60 0.93 9.27
N PHE A 147 -1.30 0.19 10.34
CA PHE A 147 -2.12 -0.88 10.90
C PHE A 147 -2.57 -1.94 9.87
N PRO A 148 -1.66 -2.48 9.02
CA PRO A 148 -2.02 -3.58 8.12
C PRO A 148 -2.44 -4.81 8.92
N ASP A 149 -3.28 -5.69 8.34
CA ASP A 149 -3.82 -6.86 9.04
C ASP A 149 -2.68 -7.70 9.67
N PRO A 150 -2.67 -7.89 11.00
CA PRO A 150 -1.56 -8.51 11.70
C PRO A 150 -1.48 -10.03 11.55
N TRP A 151 -2.58 -10.68 11.11
CA TRP A 151 -2.67 -12.12 10.98
C TRP A 151 -2.05 -12.87 12.17
N PRO A 152 -2.62 -12.76 13.39
CA PRO A 152 -1.94 -13.11 14.63
C PRO A 152 -1.61 -14.61 14.78
N LYS A 153 -2.27 -15.48 14.01
CA LYS A 153 -2.04 -16.92 14.04
C LYS A 153 -0.82 -17.26 13.17
N LYS A 154 0.17 -17.97 13.73
CA LYS A 154 1.42 -18.38 13.04
C LYS A 154 1.21 -18.93 11.63
N ARG A 155 0.21 -19.81 11.43
CA ARG A 155 -0.15 -20.39 10.12
C ARG A 155 -0.58 -19.37 9.05
N HIS A 156 -0.91 -18.13 9.44
CA HIS A 156 -1.33 -17.05 8.57
C HIS A 156 -0.23 -15.99 8.36
N HIS A 157 0.95 -16.11 8.98
CA HIS A 157 2.00 -15.08 8.85
C HIS A 157 2.42 -14.83 7.40
N LYS A 158 2.34 -15.84 6.52
CA LYS A 158 2.56 -15.69 5.07
C LYS A 158 1.57 -14.77 4.35
N ARG A 159 0.49 -14.36 5.01
CA ARG A 159 -0.51 -13.41 4.51
C ARG A 159 -0.24 -11.97 4.95
N ARG A 160 0.72 -11.76 5.85
CA ARG A 160 1.16 -10.41 6.24
C ARG A 160 1.74 -9.74 5.01
N LEU A 161 1.34 -8.49 4.77
CA LEU A 161 1.81 -7.68 3.66
C LEU A 161 3.34 -7.44 3.71
N ILE A 162 3.87 -7.18 4.91
CA ILE A 162 5.30 -6.87 5.09
C ILE A 162 6.13 -8.15 5.03
N GLN A 163 6.58 -8.47 3.82
CA GLN A 163 7.47 -9.59 3.47
C GLN A 163 8.69 -9.07 2.70
N PRO A 164 9.80 -9.84 2.65
CA PRO A 164 11.02 -9.41 1.98
C PRO A 164 10.80 -8.99 0.52
N GLU A 165 10.04 -9.74 -0.26
CA GLU A 165 9.79 -9.44 -1.68
C GLU A 165 8.99 -8.15 -1.85
N PHE A 166 7.98 -7.94 -0.99
CA PHE A 166 7.18 -6.72 -1.00
C PHE A 166 8.00 -5.49 -0.62
N ILE A 167 8.83 -5.57 0.41
CA ILE A 167 9.69 -4.45 0.83
C ILE A 167 10.77 -4.13 -0.21
N ARG A 168 11.32 -5.14 -0.89
CA ARG A 168 12.23 -4.92 -2.03
C ARG A 168 11.54 -4.19 -3.18
N LEU A 169 10.33 -4.63 -3.56
CA LEU A 169 9.54 -3.93 -4.58
C LEU A 169 9.25 -2.48 -4.14
N LEU A 170 8.76 -2.31 -2.91
CA LEU A 170 8.37 -1.01 -2.38
C LEU A 170 9.54 -0.02 -2.32
N SER A 171 10.67 -0.45 -1.76
CA SER A 171 11.89 0.37 -1.69
C SER A 171 12.41 0.78 -3.06
N SER A 172 12.22 -0.04 -4.10
CA SER A 172 12.58 0.32 -5.48
C SER A 172 11.73 1.44 -6.07
N ARG A 173 10.55 1.72 -5.50
CA ARG A 173 9.65 2.80 -5.96
C ARG A 173 9.84 4.10 -5.20
N ILE A 174 10.44 4.04 -4.01
CA ILE A 174 10.75 5.20 -3.18
C ILE A 174 12.05 5.82 -3.71
N ALA A 175 12.04 7.13 -3.97
CA ALA A 175 13.21 7.90 -4.36
C ALA A 175 14.28 7.87 -3.24
N PRO A 176 15.57 7.94 -3.56
CA PRO A 176 16.62 8.19 -2.56
C PRO A 176 16.28 9.37 -1.64
N GLY A 177 16.44 9.18 -0.34
CA GLY A 177 16.05 10.13 0.72
C GLY A 177 14.56 10.05 1.12
N GLY A 178 13.74 9.34 0.35
CA GLY A 178 12.33 9.14 0.64
C GLY A 178 12.09 8.24 1.85
N ILE A 179 10.90 8.37 2.45
CA ILE A 179 10.58 7.73 3.73
C ILE A 179 9.58 6.59 3.57
N LEU A 180 9.90 5.44 4.15
CA LEU A 180 8.94 4.38 4.44
C LEU A 180 8.53 4.47 5.92
N HIS A 181 7.24 4.69 6.17
CA HIS A 181 6.70 4.77 7.53
C HIS A 181 5.64 3.69 7.74
N LEU A 182 5.96 2.76 8.63
CA LEU A 182 5.07 1.68 9.05
C LEU A 182 4.55 1.94 10.46
N ALA A 183 3.32 1.52 10.74
CA ALA A 183 2.80 1.49 12.09
C ALA A 183 1.96 0.23 12.33
N THR A 184 2.04 -0.34 13.54
CA THR A 184 1.20 -1.47 13.96
C THR A 184 1.06 -1.51 15.47
N ASP A 185 -0.08 -2.01 15.95
CA ASP A 185 -0.40 -2.23 17.36
C ASP A 185 -0.23 -3.70 17.79
N TRP A 186 0.44 -4.50 16.95
CA TRP A 186 0.74 -5.91 17.20
C TRP A 186 2.25 -6.14 17.30
N GLU A 187 2.75 -6.35 18.52
CA GLU A 187 4.20 -6.40 18.81
C GLU A 187 4.95 -7.40 17.91
N HIS A 188 4.47 -8.64 17.79
CA HIS A 188 5.10 -9.66 16.92
C HIS A 188 5.07 -9.32 15.43
N TYR A 189 4.18 -8.42 15.01
CA TYR A 189 4.20 -7.92 13.64
C TYR A 189 5.19 -6.77 13.53
N ALA A 190 5.26 -5.87 14.51
CA ALA A 190 6.29 -4.83 14.57
C ALA A 190 7.71 -5.42 14.52
N GLU A 191 7.98 -6.47 15.30
CA GLU A 191 9.25 -7.21 15.28
C GLU A 191 9.57 -7.77 13.88
N GLN A 192 8.57 -8.38 13.22
CA GLN A 192 8.74 -8.87 11.85
C GLN A 192 8.99 -7.71 10.87
N MET A 193 8.24 -6.61 10.97
CA MET A 193 8.41 -5.43 10.11
C MET A 193 9.84 -4.89 10.24
N LEU A 194 10.33 -4.75 11.47
CA LEU A 194 11.69 -4.30 11.76
C LEU A 194 12.73 -5.23 11.12
N ALA A 195 12.62 -6.54 11.35
CA ALA A 195 13.55 -7.52 10.81
C ALA A 195 13.57 -7.54 9.27
N VAL A 196 12.38 -7.50 8.64
CA VAL A 196 12.26 -7.50 7.17
C VAL A 196 12.83 -6.22 6.58
N CYS A 197 12.51 -5.04 7.14
CA CYS A 197 12.99 -3.77 6.62
C CYS A 197 14.50 -3.57 6.87
N ALA A 198 15.02 -4.01 8.02
CA ALA A 198 16.44 -3.94 8.33
C ALA A 198 17.30 -4.87 7.46
N ALA A 199 16.71 -5.96 6.94
CA ALA A 199 17.38 -6.86 6.00
C ALA A 199 17.43 -6.32 4.56
N GLU A 200 16.65 -5.28 4.22
CA GLU A 200 16.67 -4.65 2.91
C GLU A 200 17.79 -3.61 2.84
N SER A 201 18.85 -3.93 2.09
CA SER A 201 20.08 -3.14 1.99
C SER A 201 19.89 -1.69 1.52
N THR A 202 18.79 -1.42 0.83
CA THR A 202 18.45 -0.08 0.32
C THR A 202 17.75 0.80 1.35
N LEU A 203 17.38 0.26 2.52
CA LEU A 203 16.70 0.97 3.59
C LEU A 203 17.63 1.13 4.80
N ARG A 204 17.48 2.26 5.50
CA ARG A 204 18.13 2.50 6.80
C ARG A 204 17.08 2.89 7.82
N ASN A 205 17.04 2.19 8.96
CA ASN A 205 16.20 2.62 10.07
C ASN A 205 16.72 3.97 10.60
N ARG A 206 15.83 4.93 10.78
CA ARG A 206 16.17 6.25 11.34
C ARG A 206 16.30 6.23 12.86
N PHE A 207 15.88 5.14 13.49
CA PHE A 207 15.93 4.94 14.93
C PHE A 207 16.61 3.60 15.25
N PRO A 208 17.19 3.41 16.44
CA PRO A 208 17.80 2.13 16.82
C PRO A 208 16.80 0.97 16.77
N ASP A 209 15.61 1.18 17.32
CA ASP A 209 14.52 0.21 17.36
C ASP A 209 13.26 0.84 16.73
N TRP A 210 12.38 1.38 17.58
CA TRP A 210 11.11 2.00 17.21
C TRP A 210 11.29 3.50 17.07
N ALA A 211 10.60 4.08 16.09
CA ALA A 211 10.43 5.52 16.06
C ALA A 211 9.51 5.97 17.21
N PRO A 212 9.78 7.11 17.85
CA PRO A 212 8.75 7.76 18.66
C PRO A 212 7.57 8.09 17.75
N ARG A 213 6.36 7.87 18.25
CA ARG A 213 5.14 8.29 17.56
C ARG A 213 5.26 9.77 17.17
N PRO A 214 5.26 10.12 15.88
CA PRO A 214 5.37 11.52 15.50
C PRO A 214 4.17 12.33 15.99
N GLY A 215 4.40 13.51 16.54
CA GLY A 215 3.31 14.37 17.05
C GLY A 215 2.29 14.76 15.98
N TRP A 216 2.71 14.80 14.70
CA TRP A 216 1.87 15.09 13.55
C TRP A 216 1.03 13.90 13.08
N ARG A 217 1.35 12.64 13.45
CA ARG A 217 0.54 11.49 13.05
C ARG A 217 -0.78 11.53 13.82
N PRO A 218 -1.95 11.52 13.18
CA PRO A 218 -3.23 11.42 13.89
C PRO A 218 -3.33 10.15 14.74
N ILE A 219 -4.00 10.25 15.90
CA ILE A 219 -4.33 9.06 16.71
C ILE A 219 -5.44 8.31 15.98
N THR A 220 -5.16 7.07 15.58
CA THR A 220 -6.15 6.26 14.87
C THR A 220 -7.08 5.57 15.86
N LYS A 221 -8.26 5.13 15.41
CA LYS A 221 -9.14 4.29 16.22
C LYS A 221 -8.49 2.97 16.64
N PHE A 222 -7.57 2.44 15.81
CA PHE A 222 -6.77 1.25 16.14
C PHE A 222 -5.81 1.54 17.29
N GLU A 223 -5.09 2.65 17.23
CA GLU A 223 -4.18 3.09 18.29
C GLU A 223 -4.92 3.40 19.59
N GLN A 224 -6.07 4.09 19.51
CA GLN A 224 -6.91 4.35 20.69
C GLN A 224 -7.36 3.04 21.34
N ARG A 225 -7.88 2.09 20.55
CA ARG A 225 -8.30 0.78 21.03
C ARG A 225 -7.13 -0.02 21.60
N ALA A 226 -5.95 0.04 20.98
CA ALA A 226 -4.75 -0.61 21.49
C ALA A 226 -4.38 -0.06 22.87
N ASN A 227 -4.41 1.26 23.05
CA ASN A 227 -4.15 1.90 24.34
C ASN A 227 -5.17 1.47 25.41
N GLU A 228 -6.46 1.41 25.07
CA GLU A 228 -7.53 0.92 25.96
C GLU A 228 -7.31 -0.55 26.37
N GLU A 229 -6.75 -1.37 25.47
CA GLU A 229 -6.41 -2.77 25.71
C GLU A 229 -5.00 -2.96 26.32
N GLY A 230 -4.29 -1.88 26.66
CA GLY A 230 -2.93 -1.92 27.22
C GLY A 230 -1.84 -2.37 26.24
N ARG A 231 -2.12 -2.36 24.94
CA ARG A 231 -1.18 -2.69 23.86
C ARG A 231 -0.46 -1.41 23.39
N VAL A 232 0.80 -1.55 23.02
CA VAL A 232 1.63 -0.44 22.53
C VAL A 232 1.61 -0.42 21.00
N SER A 233 1.34 0.75 20.42
CA SER A 233 1.55 0.98 18.99
C SER A 233 3.03 1.26 18.72
N ARG A 234 3.59 0.61 17.70
CA ARG A 234 4.97 0.79 17.23
C ARG A 234 4.97 1.50 15.89
N ASP A 235 5.79 2.54 15.79
CA ASP A 235 6.12 3.21 14.54
C ASP A 235 7.52 2.77 14.09
N LEU A 236 7.70 2.52 12.79
CA LEU A 236 8.99 2.27 12.16
C LEU A 236 9.18 3.25 11.01
N ILE A 237 10.31 3.97 11.02
CA ILE A 237 10.61 4.98 9.99
C ILE A 237 11.96 4.64 9.36
N PHE A 238 11.90 4.19 8.11
CA PHE A 238 13.06 3.89 7.30
C PHE A 238 13.26 4.95 6.23
N GLU A 239 14.51 5.26 5.93
CA GLU A 239 14.90 6.12 4.83
C GLU A 239 15.48 5.28 3.70
N ARG A 240 15.08 5.57 2.47
CA ARG A 240 15.67 4.99 1.27
C ARG A 240 17.06 5.58 1.04
N LEU A 241 18.08 4.74 1.05
CA LEU A 241 19.45 5.16 0.78
C LEU A 241 19.67 5.44 -0.72
N PRO A 242 20.62 6.30 -1.11
CA PRO A 242 21.07 6.38 -2.49
C PRO A 242 21.65 5.04 -2.97
N VAL A 243 21.43 4.71 -4.24
CA VAL A 243 22.17 3.60 -4.86
C VAL A 243 23.63 3.99 -4.88
N LYS A 244 24.50 3.23 -4.20
CA LYS A 244 25.94 3.43 -4.30
C LYS A 244 26.32 3.19 -5.76
N SER A 245 26.65 4.25 -6.49
CA SER A 245 27.30 4.14 -7.79
C SER A 245 28.58 3.35 -7.58
N GLY A 246 28.61 2.09 -8.05
CA GLY A 246 29.81 1.30 -8.01
C GLY A 246 30.92 2.08 -8.71
N SER A 247 32.00 2.38 -7.99
CA SER A 247 33.26 2.80 -8.60
C SER A 247 33.60 1.75 -9.65
N ARG A 248 33.44 2.10 -10.92
CA ARG A 248 34.14 1.40 -11.99
C ARG A 248 35.61 1.70 -11.76
N HIS A 249 36.32 0.73 -11.19
CA HIS A 249 37.77 0.65 -11.30
C HIS A 249 38.11 0.02 -12.65
#